data_AF-A0A970L208-F1
#
_entry.id   AF-A0A970L208-F1
#
_cell.length_a   1.000
_cell.length_b   1.000
_cell.length_c   1.000
_cell.angle_alpha   90.00
_cell.angle_beta   90.00
_cell.angle_gamma   90.00
#
_symmetry.space_group_name_H-M   'P 1'
#
loop_
_entity.id
_entity.type
_entity.pdbx_description
1 polymer ?
#
loop_
_entity_poly.entity_id
_entity_poly.type
_entity_poly.pdbx_seq_one_letter_code
_entity_poly.pdbx_strand_id
1 'polypeptide(L)' 'MSRAKSLLIDEPYLPVAEVARRVGFSNHSYFCSVFKARERKTPTEFRAVRLGTGFFPPGGELRPVETVRS' A
#
# COMPACT_ATOMS: atom_id res chain seq x y z
N MET A 1 -7.05 -8.58 -4.64
CA MET A 1 -5.77 -8.19 -3.99
C MET A 1 -4.58 -9.07 -4.38
N SER A 2 -4.76 -10.35 -4.71
CA SER A 2 -3.64 -11.24 -5.06
C SER A 2 -2.73 -10.70 -6.18
N ARG A 3 -3.32 -10.13 -7.24
CA ARG A 3 -2.57 -9.54 -8.37
C ARG A 3 -1.73 -8.32 -7.98
N ALA A 4 -2.23 -7.47 -7.08
CA ALA A 4 -1.49 -6.32 -6.57
C ALA A 4 -0.27 -6.76 -5.76
N LYS A 5 -0.41 -7.84 -4.98
CA LYS A 5 0.69 -8.39 -4.19
C LYS A 5 1.79 -8.97 -5.07
N SER A 6 1.43 -9.73 -6.11
CA SER A 6 2.41 -10.19 -7.10
C SER A 6 3.14 -9.01 -7.72
N LEU A 7 2.44 -7.97 -8.19
CA LEU A 7 3.09 -6.79 -8.79
C LEU A 7 4.06 -6.07 -7.83
N LEU A 8 3.71 -5.97 -6.54
CA LEU A 8 4.58 -5.33 -5.55
C LEU A 8 5.84 -6.16 -5.22
N ILE A 9 5.77 -7.48 -5.42
CA ILE A 9 6.90 -8.39 -5.20
C ILE A 9 7.77 -8.48 -6.46
N ASP A 10 7.15 -8.59 -7.63
CA ASP A 10 7.79 -8.75 -8.93
C ASP A 10 8.46 -7.44 -9.38
N GLU A 11 7.77 -6.31 -9.18
CA GLU A 11 8.24 -4.98 -9.57
C GLU A 11 8.29 -4.01 -8.37
N PRO A 12 9.31 -4.12 -7.49
CA PRO A 12 9.43 -3.27 -6.32
C PRO A 12 9.64 -1.78 -6.67
N TYR A 13 10.14 -1.47 -7.86
CA TYR A 13 10.35 -0.11 -8.34
C TYR A 13 9.06 0.56 -8.84
N LEU A 14 8.00 -0.23 -9.10
CA LEU A 14 6.78 0.28 -9.69
C LEU A 14 6.02 1.18 -8.70
N PRO A 15 5.57 2.38 -9.10
CA PRO A 15 4.80 3.24 -8.22
C PRO A 15 3.42 2.64 -7.93
N VAL A 16 2.92 2.88 -6.72
CA VAL A 16 1.61 2.38 -6.25
C VAL A 16 0.46 2.81 -7.16
N ALA A 17 0.55 4.02 -7.73
CA ALA A 17 -0.42 4.51 -8.70
C ALA A 17 -0.51 3.62 -9.95
N GLU A 18 0.63 3.09 -10.40
CA GLU A 18 0.69 2.21 -11.55
C GLU A 18 0.22 0.79 -11.20
N VAL A 19 0.57 0.29 -10.01
CA VAL A 19 0.01 -0.98 -9.49
C VAL A 19 -1.51 -0.90 -9.42
N ALA A 20 -2.05 0.19 -8.87
CA ALA A 20 -3.49 0.45 -8.81
C ALA A 20 -4.11 0.42 -10.20
N ARG A 21 -3.50 1.13 -11.17
CA ARG A 21 -3.96 1.12 -12.57
C ARG A 21 -3.96 -0.29 -13.17
N ARG A 22 -2.90 -1.06 -12.95
CA ARG A 22 -2.75 -2.45 -13.44
C ARG A 22 -3.74 -3.44 -12.82
N VAL A 23 -4.20 -3.18 -11.60
CA VAL A 23 -5.24 -4.01 -10.95
C VAL A 23 -6.67 -3.50 -11.19
N GLY A 24 -6.84 -2.47 -12.02
CA GLY A 24 -8.16 -1.93 -12.39
C GLY A 24 -8.71 -0.87 -11.43
N PHE A 25 -7.86 -0.28 -10.59
CA PHE A 25 -8.25 0.84 -9.73
C PHE A 25 -7.92 2.17 -10.40
N SER A 26 -8.92 3.04 -10.52
CA SER A 26 -8.76 4.37 -11.09
C SER A 26 -8.04 5.33 -10.13
N ASN A 27 -8.24 5.16 -8.82
CA ASN A 27 -7.69 6.05 -7.79
C ASN A 27 -6.70 5.33 -6.89
N HIS A 28 -5.43 5.74 -6.94
CA HIS A 28 -4.38 5.19 -6.08
C HIS A 28 -4.67 5.42 -4.58
N SER A 29 -5.30 6.52 -4.22
CA SER A 29 -5.66 6.83 -2.82
C SER A 29 -6.68 5.84 -2.27
N TYR A 30 -7.71 5.50 -3.07
CA TYR A 30 -8.70 4.49 -2.70
C TYR A 30 -8.06 3.10 -2.63
N PHE A 31 -7.21 2.78 -3.60
CA PHE A 31 -6.43 1.54 -3.59
C PHE A 31 -5.57 1.43 -2.33
N CYS A 32 -4.85 2.48 -1.95
CA CYS A 32 -3.99 2.47 -0.76
C CYS A 32 -4.79 2.26 0.52
N SER A 33 -5.95 2.92 0.68
CA SER A 33 -6.84 2.71 1.82
C SER A 33 -7.37 1.28 1.88
N VAL A 34 -7.83 0.71 0.76
CA VAL A 34 -8.33 -0.68 0.70
C VAL A 34 -7.20 -1.69 0.91
N PHE A 35 -6.01 -1.42 0.38
CA PHE A 35 -4.83 -2.25 0.54
C PHE A 35 -4.36 -2.26 1.99
N LYS A 36 -4.25 -1.08 2.61
CA LYS A 36 -3.93 -0.93 4.03
C LYS A 36 -4.98 -1.58 4.93
N ALA A 37 -6.27 -1.48 4.60
CA ALA A 37 -7.31 -2.16 5.37
C ALA A 37 -7.19 -3.70 5.32
N ARG A 38 -6.76 -4.25 4.18
CA ARG A 38 -6.62 -5.71 3.97
C ARG A 38 -5.28 -6.28 4.44
N GLU A 39 -4.17 -5.60 4.17
CA GLU A 39 -2.80 -6.07 4.47
C GLU A 39 -2.19 -5.39 5.70
N ARG A 40 -2.89 -4.41 6.29
CA ARG A 40 -2.42 -3.58 7.44
C ARG A 40 -1.15 -2.76 7.16
N LYS A 41 -0.64 -2.81 5.92
CA LYS A 41 0.56 -2.12 5.45
C LYS A 41 0.26 -1.42 4.14
N THR A 42 0.88 -0.27 3.89
CA THR A 42 0.80 0.32 2.55
C THR A 42 1.62 -0.52 1.56
N PRO A 43 1.24 -0.54 0.28
CA PRO A 43 2.03 -1.19 -0.76
C PRO A 43 3.48 -0.66 -0.81
N THR A 44 3.69 0.62 -0.49
CA THR A 44 5.02 1.24 -0.34
C THR A 44 5.81 0.67 0.83
N GLU A 45 5.19 0.49 1.99
CA GLU A 45 5.84 -0.16 3.15
C GLU A 45 6.14 -1.63 2.89
N PHE A 46 5.23 -2.35 2.20
CA PHE A 46 5.40 -3.76 1.89
C PHE A 46 6.68 -4.03 1.10
N ARG A 47 7.00 -3.16 0.12
CA ARG A 47 8.28 -3.24 -0.61
C ARG A 47 9.48 -2.73 0.19
N ALA A 48 9.30 -1.69 1.02
CA ALA A 48 10.39 -1.09 1.80
C ALA A 48 10.99 -2.09 2.80
N VAL A 49 10.13 -2.90 3.43
CA VAL A 49 10.55 -4.01 4.31
C VAL A 49 11.41 -5.04 3.56
N ARG A 50 11.16 -5.25 2.26
CA ARG A 50 11.91 -6.21 1.42
C ARG A 50 13.26 -5.65 0.98
N LEU A 51 13.34 -4.34 0.74
CA LEU A 51 14.54 -3.67 0.23
C LEU A 51 15.51 -3.20 1.33
N GLY A 52 15.12 -3.28 2.61
CA GLY A 52 15.99 -2.90 3.74
C GLY A 52 16.30 -1.40 3.80
N THR A 53 15.70 -0.58 2.93
CA THR A 53 15.87 0.86 2.93
C THR A 53 14.93 1.43 3.99
N GLY A 54 15.47 2.00 5.07
CA GLY A 54 14.74 2.77 6.08
C GLY A 54 14.17 4.07 5.51
N PHE A 55 13.33 3.96 4.48
CA PHE A 55 12.83 5.08 3.72
C PHE A 55 11.57 5.64 4.38
N PHE A 56 11.78 6.82 4.94
CA PHE A 56 10.83 7.72 5.56
C PHE A 56 9.48 7.75 4.82
N PRO A 57 8.34 7.67 5.53
CA PRO A 57 7.02 7.55 4.91
C PRO A 57 6.70 8.78 4.05
N PRO A 58 6.46 8.63 2.73
CA PRO A 58 5.87 9.69 1.93
C PRO A 58 4.36 9.71 2.23
N GLY A 59 3.98 10.36 3.33
CA GLY A 59 2.59 10.50 3.77
C GLY A 59 2.37 10.05 5.21
N GLY A 60 2.92 10.82 6.15
CA GLY A 60 2.50 10.76 7.55
C GLY A 60 1.03 11.14 7.66
N GLU A 61 0.17 10.12 7.80
CA GLU A 61 -1.12 10.22 8.48
C GLU A 61 -1.46 8.81 9.00
N LEU A 62 -0.82 8.46 10.12
CA LEU A 62 -1.34 7.44 11.02
C LEU A 62 -2.53 8.06 11.72
N ARG A 63 -3.73 7.94 11.13
CA ARG A 63 -4.93 8.11 11.94
C ARG A 63 -4.91 7.04 13.03
N PRO A 64 -5.06 7.40 14.32
CA PRO A 64 -5.26 6.41 15.37
C PRO A 64 -6.47 5.57 15.00
N VAL A 65 -6.37 4.26 15.23
CA VAL A 65 -7.53 3.38 15.23
C VAL A 65 -8.44 3.82 16.36
N GLU A 66 -9.38 4.72 16.05
CA GLU A 66 -10.49 4.99 16.96
C GLU A 66 -11.37 3.73 16.97
N THR A 67 -11.12 2.96 18.02
CA THR A 67 -12.04 2.01 18.62
C THR A 67 -13.37 2.71 18.88
N VAL A 68 -14.30 2.65 17.92
CA VAL A 68 -15.70 2.92 18.22
C VAL A 68 -16.34 1.63 18.69
N ARG A 69 -16.48 1.58 20.01
CA ARG A 69 -17.32 0.67 20.76
C ARG A 69 -18.73 0.62 20.17
N SER A 70 -19.35 -0.56 20.17
CA SER A 70 -20.79 -0.72 20.40
C SER A 70 -21.00 -2.02 21.15
#